data_AF-A0A2M6YMP3-F1
#
_entry.id   AF-A0A2M6YMP3-F1
#
_cell.length_a   1.000
_cell.length_b   1.000
_cell.length_c   1.000
_cell.angle_alpha   90.00
_cell.angle_beta   90.00
_cell.angle_gamma   90.00
#
_symmetry.space_group_name_H-M   'P 1'
#
loop_
_entity.id
_entity.type
_entity.pdbx_description
1 polymer ?
#
loop_
_entity_poly.entity_id
_entity_poly.type
_entity_poly.pdbx_seq_one_letter_code
_entity_poly.pdbx_strand_id
1 'polypeptide(L)' 'MGESVAVTARIPREDKEKLDMLATATGRTKGFLISMAIQDYLENQAWQIDEIRQAIQEAEADEFATDEETEAFLARWKV' A
#
# COMPACT_ATOMS: atom_id res chain seq x y z
N MET A 1 -21.69 -8.33 2.83
CA MET A 1 -20.84 -7.25 3.38
C MET A 1 -20.41 -7.71 4.76
N GLY A 2 -19.10 -7.76 5.02
CA GLY A 2 -18.56 -8.21 6.31
C GLY A 2 -18.90 -7.24 7.45
N GLU A 3 -18.64 -7.67 8.68
CA GLU A 3 -18.78 -6.81 9.85
C GLU A 3 -17.83 -5.62 9.77
N SER A 4 -18.34 -4.42 10.07
CA SER A 4 -17.53 -3.20 10.17
C SER A 4 -17.24 -2.86 11.63
N VAL A 5 -15.99 -2.55 11.96
CA VAL A 5 -15.59 -2.07 13.29
C VAL A 5 -15.24 -0.59 13.22
N ALA A 6 -15.66 0.18 14.22
CA ALA A 6 -15.34 1.60 14.31
C ALA A 6 -13.89 1.81 14.76
N VAL A 7 -13.14 2.62 14.00
CA VAL A 7 -11.80 3.07 14.37
C VAL A 7 -11.80 4.59 14.54
N THR A 8 -11.05 5.08 15.53
CA THR A 8 -10.91 6.52 15.79
C THR A 8 -9.48 6.94 15.53
N ALA A 9 -9.29 7.92 14.65
CA ALA A 9 -8.00 8.54 14.36
C ALA A 9 -8.12 10.05 14.47
N ARG A 10 -7.02 10.71 14.83
CA ARG A 10 -6.92 12.18 14.77
C ARG A 10 -6.43 12.56 13.38
N ILE A 11 -7.12 13.52 12.76
CA ILE A 11 -6.71 14.12 11.49
C ILE A 11 -6.60 15.64 11.65
N PRO A 12 -5.75 16.31 10.86
CA PRO A 12 -5.72 17.77 10.80
C PRO A 12 -7.10 18.36 10.51
N ARG A 13 -7.38 19.54 11.07
CA ARG A 13 -8.66 20.24 10.86
C ARG A 13 -8.93 20.50 9.38
N GLU A 14 -7.90 20.92 8.65
CA GLU A 14 -7.98 21.18 7.21
C GLU A 14 -8.41 19.94 6.41
N ASP A 15 -7.95 18.75 6.80
CA ASP A 15 -8.29 17.52 6.08
C ASP A 15 -9.72 17.08 6.38
N LYS A 16 -10.21 17.33 7.59
CA LYS A 16 -11.64 17.17 7.92
C LYS A 16 -12.51 18.06 7.03
N GLU A 17 -12.09 19.31 6.79
CA GLU A 17 -12.83 20.26 5.95
C GLU A 17 -12.84 19.82 4.48
N LYS A 18 -11.69 19.38 3.95
CA LYS A 18 -11.61 18.78 2.60
C LYS A 18 -12.49 17.54 2.49
N LEU A 19 -12.51 16.69 3.51
CA LEU A 19 -13.34 15.48 3.54
C LEU A 19 -14.84 15.81 3.56
N ASP A 20 -15.26 16.86 4.27
CA ASP A 20 -16.64 17.34 4.24
C ASP A 20 -17.04 17.80 2.83
N MET A 21 -16.19 18.59 2.17
CA MET A 21 -16.44 19.05 0.80
C MET A 21 -16.56 17.88 -0.17
N LEU A 22 -15.67 16.89 -0.05
CA LEU A 22 -15.68 15.69 -0.88
C LEU A 22 -16.94 14.86 -0.66
N ALA A 23 -17.36 14.68 0.60
CA ALA A 23 -18.59 13.99 0.96
C ALA A 23 -19.82 14.66 0.30
N THR A 24 -19.91 16.00 0.37
CA THR A 24 -20.99 16.75 -0.27
C THR A 24 -20.96 16.62 -1.79
N ALA A 25 -19.79 16.76 -2.43
CA ALA A 25 -19.66 16.70 -3.89
C ALA A 25 -19.97 15.31 -4.45
N THR A 26 -19.68 14.24 -3.70
CA THR A 26 -19.85 12.85 -4.14
C THR A 26 -21.15 12.21 -3.66
N GLY A 27 -21.91 12.86 -2.77
CA GLY A 27 -23.10 12.29 -2.14
C GLY A 27 -22.80 11.10 -1.23
N ARG A 28 -21.55 10.97 -0.74
CA ARG A 28 -21.10 9.87 0.13
C ARG A 28 -20.96 10.32 1.57
N THR A 29 -21.06 9.36 2.51
CA THR A 29 -20.77 9.65 3.92
C THR A 29 -19.27 9.73 4.14
N LYS A 30 -18.85 10.52 5.14
CA LYS A 30 -17.44 10.57 5.55
C LYS A 30 -16.90 9.19 5.92
N GLY A 31 -17.70 8.39 6.64
CA GLY A 31 -17.30 7.03 7.03
C GLY A 31 -17.04 6.12 5.84
N PHE A 32 -17.86 6.23 4.78
CA PHE A 32 -17.62 5.51 3.52
C PHE A 32 -16.30 5.94 2.88
N LEU A 33 -16.05 7.25 2.76
CA LEU A 33 -14.82 7.77 2.16
C LEU A 33 -13.56 7.39 2.96
N ILE A 34 -13.64 7.42 4.30
CA ILE A 34 -12.54 6.99 5.18
C ILE A 34 -12.29 5.49 5.02
N SER A 35 -13.34 4.67 5.03
CA SER A 35 -13.20 3.22 4.84
C SER A 35 -12.55 2.91 3.50
N MET A 36 -13.02 3.55 2.43
CA MET A 36 -12.47 3.38 1.08
C MET A 36 -10.99 3.80 1.02
N ALA A 37 -10.64 4.97 1.56
CA ALA A 37 -9.24 5.43 1.58
C ALA A 37 -8.31 4.50 2.37
N ILE A 38 -8.80 3.92 3.47
CA ILE A 38 -8.04 2.93 4.25
C ILE A 38 -7.86 1.63 3.46
N GLN A 39 -8.92 1.14 2.80
CA GLN A 39 -8.85 -0.06 1.97
C GLN A 39 -7.84 0.10 0.84
N ASP A 40 -7.95 1.20 0.09
CA ASP A 40 -7.02 1.52 -1.00
C ASP A 40 -5.58 1.63 -0.49
N TYR A 41 -5.36 2.27 0.66
CA TYR A 41 -4.03 2.37 1.26
C TYR A 41 -3.46 1.00 1.65
N LEU A 42 -4.28 0.15 2.30
CA LEU A 42 -3.84 -1.17 2.73
C LEU A 42 -3.53 -2.08 1.53
N GLU A 43 -4.35 -2.09 0.49
CA GLU A 43 -4.10 -2.86 -0.72
C GLU A 43 -2.78 -2.45 -1.39
N ASN A 44 -2.51 -1.13 -1.45
CA ASN A 44 -1.27 -0.60 -2.01
C ASN A 44 -0.01 -0.90 -1.18
N GLN A 45 -0.14 -1.16 0.12
CA GLN A 45 0.98 -1.46 1.01
C GLN A 45 1.17 -2.97 1.23
N ALA A 46 0.10 -3.76 1.12
CA ALA A 46 0.14 -5.20 1.38
C ALA A 46 1.16 -5.92 0.49
N TRP A 47 1.16 -5.64 -0.83
CA TRP A 47 2.08 -6.28 -1.75
C TRP A 47 3.55 -5.98 -1.40
N GLN A 48 3.88 -4.75 -0.99
CA GLN A 48 5.25 -4.38 -0.62
C GLN A 48 5.73 -5.14 0.61
N ILE A 49 4.85 -5.26 1.60
CA ILE A 49 5.17 -5.99 2.83
C ILE A 49 5.39 -7.47 2.53
N ASP A 50 4.54 -8.06 1.69
CA ASP A 50 4.64 -9.48 1.34
C ASP A 50 5.90 -9.76 0.49
N GLU A 51 6.19 -8.93 -0.51
CA GLU A 51 7.42 -9.03 -1.31
C GLU A 51 8.69 -8.89 -0.46
N ILE A 52 8.73 -7.92 0.46
CA ILE A 52 9.89 -7.76 1.37
C ILE A 52 10.07 -9.00 2.23
N ARG A 53 8.98 -9.56 2.77
CA ARG A 53 9.04 -10.79 3.59
C ARG A 53 9.52 -11.98 2.77
N GLN A 54 9.08 -12.10 1.53
CA GLN A 54 9.53 -13.16 0.63
C GLN A 54 11.02 -13.00 0.29
N ALA A 55 11.45 -11.81 -0.11
CA ALA A 55 12.85 -11.53 -0.41
C ALA A 55 13.79 -11.80 0.78
N ILE A 56 13.32 -11.53 2.02
CA ILE A 56 14.06 -11.90 3.23
C ILE A 56 14.19 -13.42 3.37
N GLN A 57 13.13 -14.18 3.10
CA GLN A 57 13.16 -15.66 3.17
C GLN A 57 14.08 -16.26 2.11
N GLU A 58 14.04 -15.74 0.88
CA GLU A 58 14.93 -16.14 -0.23
C GLU A 58 16.40 -15.87 0.14
N ALA A 59 16.67 -14.68 0.70
CA ALA A 59 18.01 -14.32 1.18
C ALA A 59 18.49 -15.21 2.35
N GLU A 60 17.62 -15.55 3.30
CA GLU A 60 17.93 -16.48 4.39
C GLU A 60 18.16 -17.91 3.89
N ALA A 61 17.58 -18.28 2.76
CA ALA A 61 17.79 -19.55 2.06
C ALA A 61 19.01 -19.53 1.10
N ASP A 62 19.76 -18.42 1.05
CA ASP A 62 20.89 -18.19 0.14
C ASP A 62 20.50 -18.25 -1.35
N GLU A 63 19.23 -17.98 -1.67
CA GLU A 63 18.67 -17.94 -3.03
C GLU A 63 19.00 -16.61 -3.72
N PHE A 64 20.28 -16.33 -3.91
CA PHE A 64 20.75 -15.16 -4.65
C PHE A 64 21.05 -15.50 -6.11
N ALA A 65 20.90 -14.51 -6.99
CA ALA A 65 21.41 -14.60 -8.35
C ALA A 65 22.94 -14.75 -8.33
N THR A 66 23.46 -15.53 -9.24
CA THR A 66 24.90 -15.67 -9.45
C THR A 66 25.49 -14.40 -10.07
N ASP A 67 26.82 -14.25 -9.98
CA ASP A 67 27.54 -13.15 -10.62
C ASP A 67 27.28 -13.12 -12.14
N GLU A 68 27.24 -14.29 -12.78
CA GLU A 68 27.03 -14.46 -14.22
C GLU A 68 25.61 -14.03 -14.66
N GLU A 69 24.58 -14.36 -13.86
CA GLU A 69 23.21 -13.91 -14.09
C GLU A 69 23.08 -12.39 -13.91
N THR A 70 23.78 -11.84 -12.92
CA THR A 70 23.82 -10.40 -12.63
C THR A 70 24.48 -9.63 -13.78
N GLU A 71 25.62 -10.10 -14.28
CA GLU A 71 26.31 -9.51 -15.44
C GLU A 71 25.45 -9.54 -16.70
N ALA A 72 24.79 -10.68 -16.98
CA ALA A 72 23.89 -10.82 -18.12
C ALA A 72 22.70 -9.85 -18.04
N PHE A 73 22.15 -9.65 -16.82
CA PHE A 73 21.10 -8.68 -16.58
C PHE A 73 21.57 -7.25 -16.86
N LEU A 74 22.69 -6.81 -16.28
CA LEU A 74 23.21 -5.45 -16.46
C LEU A 74 23.51 -5.14 -17.94
N ALA A 75 24.12 -6.09 -18.65
CA ALA A 75 24.41 -5.94 -20.07
C ALA A 75 23.14 -5.75 -20.93
N ARG A 76 22.04 -6.42 -20.55
CA ARG A 76 20.74 -6.30 -21.25
C ARG A 76 20.10 -4.92 -21.06
N TRP A 77 20.19 -4.36 -19.86
CA TRP A 77 19.50 -3.11 -19.50
C TRP A 77 20.38 -1.86 -19.64
N LYS A 78 21.67 -2.01 -20.00
CA LYS A 78 22.65 -0.92 -20.20
C LYS A 78 22.72 0.04 -19.00
N VAL A 79 22.60 -0.51 -17.79
CA VAL A 79 22.74 0.24 -16.53
C VAL A 79 24.19 0.18 -16.09
#